data_AF-A0A0P0RRF1-F1
#
_entry.id   AF-A0A0P0RRF1-F1
#
_cell.length_a   1.000
_cell.length_b   1.000
_cell.length_c   1.000
_cell.angle_alpha   90.00
_cell.angle_beta   90.00
_cell.angle_gamma   90.00
#
_symmetry.space_group_name_H-M   'P 1'
#
loop_
_entity.id
_entity.type
_entity.pdbx_description
1 polymer ?
#
loop_
_entity_poly.entity_id
_entity_poly.type
_entity_poly.pdbx_seq_one_letter_code
_entity_poly.pdbx_strand_id
1 'polypeptide(L)'
;MIKHVPEDFPRDITPASLAGAHPKLAGRLIDGKFVVGLTEEERFERWDICEDLAQQLVGVAQKDASKYPERSREETLERIRRGIEGKQWTSVVETNWLMARLRSVLEW
;
A
#
# COMPACT_ATOMS: atom_id res chain seq x y z
N MET A 1 3.91 -21.99 8.97
CA MET A 1 4.78 -20.79 8.95
C MET A 1 3.93 -19.62 9.42
N ILE A 2 4.38 -18.85 10.41
CA ILE A 2 3.63 -17.68 10.89
C ILE A 2 3.76 -16.60 9.82
N LYS A 3 2.69 -16.34 9.09
CA LYS A 3 2.56 -15.24 8.13
C LYS A 3 2.52 -13.94 8.92
N HIS A 4 3.66 -13.27 9.11
CA HIS A 4 3.75 -12.06 9.92
C HIS A 4 3.60 -10.80 9.06
N VAL A 5 2.42 -10.21 9.09
CA VAL A 5 2.16 -8.91 8.46
C VAL A 5 2.37 -7.79 9.48
N PRO A 6 3.24 -6.79 9.22
CA PRO A 6 3.51 -5.68 10.12
C PRO A 6 2.23 -4.98 10.59
N GLU A 7 2.19 -4.49 11.83
CA GLU A 7 0.99 -3.84 12.39
C GLU A 7 0.58 -2.57 11.64
N ASP A 8 1.55 -1.86 11.05
CA ASP A 8 1.33 -0.64 10.27
C ASP A 8 0.70 -0.91 8.89
N PHE A 9 0.70 -2.16 8.41
CA PHE A 9 0.03 -2.49 7.16
C PHE A 9 -1.51 -2.40 7.31
N PRO A 10 -2.23 -1.79 6.35
CA PRO A 10 -3.67 -1.57 6.46
C PRO A 10 -4.45 -2.86 6.77
N ARG A 11 -5.38 -2.77 7.73
CA ARG A 11 -6.35 -3.85 8.02
C ARG A 11 -7.64 -3.72 7.20
N ASP A 12 -7.90 -2.51 6.71
CA ASP A 12 -9.03 -2.21 5.84
C ASP A 12 -8.53 -1.38 4.64
N ILE A 13 -8.94 -1.81 3.44
CA ILE A 13 -8.57 -1.17 2.17
C ILE A 13 -9.72 -0.33 1.60
N THR A 14 -10.87 -0.33 2.26
CA THR A 14 -11.97 0.57 1.88
C THR A 14 -11.64 1.98 2.36
N PRO A 15 -11.60 2.97 1.46
CA PRO A 15 -11.46 4.35 1.88
C PRO A 15 -12.68 4.69 2.75
N ALA A 16 -12.43 5.10 3.99
CA ALA A 16 -13.48 5.39 4.98
C ALA A 16 -14.61 6.20 4.35
N SER A 17 -15.74 5.53 4.10
CA SER A 17 -16.91 6.18 3.51
C SER A 17 -17.51 7.14 4.53
N LEU A 18 -17.77 8.35 4.04
CA LEU A 18 -18.25 9.56 4.69
C LEU A 18 -19.02 9.38 6.01
N ALA A 19 -18.72 10.27 6.95
CA ALA A 19 -19.56 10.58 8.09
C ALA A 19 -21.03 10.79 7.65
N GLY A 20 -21.96 10.04 8.25
CA GLY A 20 -23.39 10.36 8.19
C GLY A 20 -24.26 9.47 7.29
N ALA A 21 -24.09 8.16 7.30
CA ALA A 21 -25.17 7.20 7.06
C ALA A 21 -24.66 5.85 7.54
N HIS A 22 -25.47 5.08 8.28
CA HIS A 22 -25.13 3.76 8.81
C HIS A 22 -24.15 3.02 7.88
N PRO A 23 -22.91 2.73 8.31
CA PRO A 23 -22.01 1.96 7.48
C PRO A 23 -22.69 0.60 7.33
N LYS A 24 -23.28 0.36 6.17
CA LYS A 24 -23.54 -0.98 5.67
C LYS A 24 -22.15 -1.56 5.49
N LEU A 25 -21.59 -2.06 6.60
CA LEU A 25 -20.40 -2.87 6.63
C LEU A 25 -20.60 -3.86 5.49
N ALA A 26 -19.79 -3.74 4.44
CA ALA A 26 -19.87 -4.59 3.27
C ALA A 26 -19.29 -5.96 3.67
N GLY A 27 -19.95 -6.61 4.62
CA GLY A 27 -19.54 -7.88 5.18
C GLY A 27 -19.82 -8.96 4.17
N ARG A 28 -18.78 -9.69 3.77
CA ARG A 28 -18.96 -10.90 2.99
C ARG A 28 -19.15 -12.04 3.98
N LEU A 29 -20.18 -12.85 3.77
CA LEU A 29 -20.36 -14.09 4.51
C LEU A 29 -19.46 -15.15 3.88
N ILE A 30 -18.38 -15.52 4.57
CA ILE A 30 -17.51 -16.62 4.16
C ILE A 30 -17.61 -17.69 5.25
N ASP A 31 -18.03 -18.90 4.88
CA ASP A 31 -18.18 -20.05 5.79
C ASP A 31 -19.05 -19.73 7.05
N GLY A 32 -20.17 -19.06 6.84
CA GLY A 32 -21.11 -18.68 7.92
C GLY A 32 -20.61 -17.56 8.86
N LYS A 33 -19.42 -17.00 8.62
CA LYS A 33 -18.88 -15.87 9.40
C LYS A 33 -18.99 -14.56 8.63
N PHE A 34 -19.44 -13.53 9.31
CA PHE A 34 -19.49 -12.17 8.77
C PHE A 34 -18.08 -11.58 8.80
N VAL A 35 -17.41 -11.51 7.65
CA VAL A 35 -16.08 -10.91 7.54
C VAL A 35 -16.24 -9.45 7.13
N VAL A 36 -15.82 -8.54 8.00
CA VAL A 36 -15.67 -7.10 7.71
C VAL A 36 -14.18 -6.83 7.53
N GLY A 37 -13.79 -6.23 6.40
CA GLY A 37 -12.38 -5.99 6.07
C GLY A 37 -11.67 -7.20 5.44
N LEU A 38 -10.34 -7.17 5.39
CA LEU A 38 -9.52 -8.29 4.88
C LEU A 38 -9.38 -9.38 5.96
N THR A 39 -9.50 -10.65 5.58
CA THR A 39 -9.05 -11.77 6.41
C THR A 39 -7.53 -11.68 6.66
N GLU A 40 -7.00 -12.38 7.66
CA GLU A 40 -5.54 -12.42 7.88
C GLU A 40 -4.77 -12.94 6.67
N GLU A 41 -5.36 -13.88 5.92
CA GLU A 41 -4.75 -14.45 4.72
C GLU A 41 -4.76 -13.44 3.56
N GLU A 42 -5.91 -12.81 3.29
CA GLU A 42 -5.98 -11.75 2.26
C GLU A 42 -5.09 -10.56 2.63
N ARG A 43 -5.02 -10.18 3.92
CA ARG A 43 -4.13 -9.12 4.41
C ARG A 43 -2.67 -9.49 4.17
N PHE A 44 -2.30 -10.75 4.37
CA PHE A 44 -0.96 -11.24 4.06
C PHE A 44 -0.67 -11.18 2.55
N GLU A 45 -1.58 -11.63 1.70
CA GLU A 45 -1.41 -11.57 0.25
C GLU A 45 -1.26 -10.12 -0.24
N ARG A 46 -2.09 -9.20 0.27
CA ARG A 46 -1.99 -7.77 -0.06
C ARG A 46 -0.67 -7.17 0.44
N TRP A 47 -0.24 -7.53 1.64
CA TRP A 47 1.05 -7.10 2.17
C TRP A 47 2.23 -7.62 1.33
N ASP A 48 2.23 -8.90 0.98
CA ASP A 48 3.29 -9.55 0.19
C ASP A 48 3.45 -8.86 -1.17
N ILE A 49 2.34 -8.57 -1.85
CA ILE A 49 2.33 -7.80 -3.11
C ILE A 49 2.89 -6.40 -2.92
N CYS A 50 2.50 -5.69 -1.84
CA CYS A 50 2.97 -4.33 -1.59
C CYS A 50 4.45 -4.31 -1.19
N GLU A 51 4.92 -5.28 -0.42
CA GLU A 51 6.32 -5.39 -0.01
C GLU A 51 7.21 -5.68 -1.22
N ASP A 52 6.84 -6.63 -2.08
CA ASP A 52 7.55 -6.92 -3.33
C ASP A 52 7.60 -5.69 -4.25
N LEU A 53 6.47 -4.99 -4.40
CA LEU A 53 6.41 -3.75 -5.16
C LEU A 53 7.33 -2.67 -4.57
N ALA A 54 7.42 -2.54 -3.24
CA ALA A 54 8.34 -1.61 -2.59
C ALA A 54 9.79 -1.91 -2.97
N GLN A 55 10.20 -3.18 -2.92
CA GLN A 55 11.56 -3.62 -3.28
C GLN A 55 11.88 -3.34 -4.75
N GLN A 56 10.93 -3.57 -5.66
CA GLN A 56 11.12 -3.25 -7.07
C GLN A 56 11.28 -1.73 -7.31
N LEU A 57 10.49 -0.92 -6.59
CA LEU A 57 10.50 0.53 -6.74
C LEU A 57 11.76 1.19 -6.17
N VAL A 58 12.48 0.55 -5.24
CA VAL A 58 13.80 1.03 -4.78
C VAL A 58 14.76 1.20 -5.96
N GLY A 59 14.85 0.19 -6.83
CA GLY A 59 15.71 0.25 -8.02
C GLY A 59 15.25 1.33 -9.01
N VAL A 60 13.94 1.54 -9.15
CA VAL A 60 13.38 2.60 -9.98
C VAL A 60 13.73 3.98 -9.41
N ALA A 61 13.57 4.18 -8.11
CA ALA A 61 13.83 5.43 -7.41
C ALA A 61 15.31 5.82 -7.49
N GLN A 62 16.22 4.89 -7.16
CA GLN A 62 17.66 5.15 -7.24
C GLN A 62 18.11 5.45 -8.67
N LYS A 63 17.55 4.76 -9.67
CA LYS A 63 17.85 5.01 -11.08
C LYS A 63 17.34 6.38 -11.54
N ASP A 64 16.14 6.79 -11.13
CA ASP A 64 15.60 8.12 -11.44
C ASP A 64 16.43 9.22 -10.78
N ALA A 65 16.74 9.08 -9.48
CA ALA A 65 17.57 10.03 -8.74
C ALA A 65 18.99 10.16 -9.33
N SER A 66 19.59 9.05 -9.76
CA SER A 66 20.91 9.07 -10.42
C SER A 66 20.87 9.72 -11.80
N LYS A 67 19.75 9.57 -12.52
CA LYS A 67 19.55 10.14 -13.86
C LYS A 67 19.26 11.65 -13.81
N TYR A 68 18.64 12.11 -12.72
CA TYR A 68 18.22 13.50 -12.52
C TYR A 68 18.70 14.01 -11.16
N PRO A 69 20.02 14.20 -10.98
CA PRO A 69 20.61 14.57 -9.69
C PRO A 69 20.18 15.96 -9.20
N GLU A 70 19.67 16.82 -10.09
CA GLU A 70 19.07 18.10 -9.71
C GLU A 70 17.74 17.97 -8.95
N ARG A 71 17.07 16.80 -9.01
CA ARG A 71 15.78 16.58 -8.35
C ARG A 71 15.97 16.20 -6.89
N SER A 72 15.08 16.74 -6.06
CA SER A 72 15.01 16.32 -4.67
C SER A 72 14.45 14.89 -4.56
N ARG A 73 14.86 14.16 -3.52
CA ARG A 73 14.34 12.80 -3.23
C ARG A 73 12.82 12.78 -3.16
N GLU A 74 12.23 13.83 -2.57
CA GLU A 74 10.77 14.00 -2.52
C GLU A 74 10.12 14.11 -3.90
N GLU A 75 10.74 14.80 -4.85
CA GLU A 75 10.22 14.90 -6.22
C GLU A 75 10.24 13.54 -6.94
N THR A 76 11.30 12.75 -6.75
CA THR A 76 11.38 11.38 -7.27
C THR A 76 10.28 10.50 -6.66
N LEU A 77 10.08 10.57 -5.34
CA LEU A 77 9.02 9.82 -4.65
C LEU A 77 7.62 10.23 -5.13
N GLU A 78 7.34 11.52 -5.30
CA GLU A 78 6.04 12.00 -5.80
C GLU A 78 5.76 11.53 -7.23
N ARG A 79 6.79 11.46 -8.08
CA ARG A 79 6.66 10.90 -9.44
C ARG A 79 6.33 9.41 -9.40
N ILE A 80 6.99 8.66 -8.52
CA ILE A 80 6.71 7.23 -8.33
C ILE A 80 5.28 7.04 -7.83
N ARG A 81 4.85 7.82 -6.82
CA ARG A 81 3.48 7.78 -6.30
C ARG A 81 2.45 7.99 -7.41
N ARG A 82 2.61 9.03 -8.22
CA ARG A 82 1.73 9.29 -9.38
C ARG A 82 1.72 8.13 -10.38
N GLY A 83 2.87 7.49 -10.59
CA GLY A 83 2.98 6.32 -11.45
C GLY A 83 2.21 5.11 -10.93
N ILE A 84 2.18 4.91 -9.61
CA ILE A 84 1.41 3.83 -8.96
C ILE A 84 -0.08 4.15 -9.00
N GLU A 85 -0.47 5.36 -8.61
CA GLU A 85 -1.86 5.83 -8.65
C GLU A 85 -2.43 5.75 -10.07
N GLY A 86 -1.68 6.14 -11.10
CA GLY A 86 -2.12 6.04 -12.49
C GLY A 86 -2.37 4.60 -12.98
N LYS A 87 -1.72 3.61 -12.38
CA LYS A 87 -1.87 2.19 -12.73
C LYS A 87 -2.95 1.46 -11.94
N GLN A 88 -3.44 2.07 -10.86
CA GLN A 88 -4.49 1.49 -9.99
C GLN A 88 -4.14 0.09 -9.46
N TRP A 89 -2.85 -0.19 -9.22
CA TRP A 89 -2.38 -1.47 -8.68
C TRP A 89 -2.70 -1.66 -7.19
N THR A 90 -2.83 -0.55 -6.48
CA THR A 90 -3.04 -0.47 -5.03
C THR A 90 -4.18 0.48 -4.73
N SER A 91 -4.90 0.22 -3.63
CA SER A 91 -5.80 1.22 -3.05
C SER A 91 -5.03 2.44 -2.57
N VAL A 92 -5.72 3.54 -2.28
CA VAL A 92 -5.09 4.76 -1.74
C VAL A 92 -4.36 4.46 -0.42
N VAL A 93 -4.96 3.65 0.46
CA VAL A 93 -4.39 3.33 1.78
C VAL A 93 -3.13 2.48 1.63
N GLU A 94 -3.15 1.50 0.73
CA GLU A 94 -1.97 0.69 0.41
C GLU A 94 -0.88 1.50 -0.28
N THR A 95 -1.25 2.44 -1.15
CA THR A 95 -0.28 3.34 -1.79
C THR A 95 0.44 4.19 -0.76
N ASN A 96 -0.28 4.71 0.24
CA ASN A 96 0.33 5.46 1.33
C ASN A 96 1.32 4.61 2.14
N TRP A 97 0.92 3.39 2.50
CA TRP A 97 1.81 2.45 3.19
C TRP A 97 3.05 2.12 2.34
N LEU A 98 2.85 1.82 1.05
CA LEU A 98 3.90 1.52 0.09
C LEU A 98 4.93 2.66 -0.02
N MET A 99 4.46 3.91 -0.07
CA MET A 99 5.35 5.07 -0.12
C MET A 99 6.13 5.26 1.19
N ALA A 100 5.51 5.02 2.35
CA ALA A 100 6.20 5.05 3.64
C ALA A 100 7.24 3.93 3.76
N ARG A 101 6.90 2.72 3.28
CA ARG A 101 7.81 1.59 3.22
C ARG A 101 8.99 1.87 2.30
N LEU A 102 8.73 2.42 1.11
CA LEU A 102 9.75 2.79 0.13
C LEU A 102 10.75 3.82 0.70
N ARG A 103 10.26 4.85 1.39
CA ARG A 103 11.13 5.82 2.11
C ARG A 103 12.02 5.14 3.13
N SER A 104 11.46 4.22 3.91
CA SER A 104 12.18 3.50 4.95
C SER A 104 13.30 2.61 4.38
N VAL A 105 13.04 1.92 3.26
CA VAL A 105 14.02 1.06 2.60
C VAL A 105 15.11 1.86 1.88
N LEU A 106 14.77 3.04 1.35
CA LEU A 106 15.72 3.94 0.69
C LEU A 106 16.52 4.81 1.66
N GLU A 107 16.12 4.87 2.93
CA GLU A 107 16.66 5.78 3.95
C GLU A 107 16.56 7.26 3.50
N TRP A 108 15.42 7.63 2.91
CA TRP A 108 15.13 8.97 2.36
C TRP A 108 14.18 9.78 3.21
#